data_AF-A0AAJ1WDH3-F1
#
_entry.id   AF-A0AAJ1WDH3-F1
#
_cell.length_a   1.000
_cell.length_b   1.000
_cell.length_c   1.000
_cell.angle_alpha   90.00
_cell.angle_beta   90.00
_cell.angle_gamma   90.00
#
_symmetry.space_group_name_H-M   'P 1'
#
loop_
_entity.id
_entity.type
_entity.pdbx_description
1 polymer ?
#
loop_
_entity_poly.entity_id
_entity_poly.type
_entity_poly.pdbx_seq_one_letter_code
_entity_poly.pdbx_strand_id
1 'polypeptide(L)'
;MQSMEETLATWRKEEFNQALKMMEKAIEVLNTDKDIVKQGEAAKHFSISVNTLKDWVLQGAPEIRLDSGMPLYSKKAITEWLLSKQK
;
A
#
# COMPACT_ATOMS: atom_id res chain seq x y z
N MET A 1 -21.07 -36.04 -25.15
CA MET A 1 -19.97 -36.57 -24.31
C MET A 1 -18.78 -35.68 -24.62
N GLN A 2 -18.38 -34.80 -23.70
CA GLN A 2 -17.17 -33.99 -23.94
C GLN A 2 -15.98 -34.94 -24.06
N SER A 3 -15.08 -34.65 -25.01
CA SER A 3 -13.92 -35.52 -25.20
C SER A 3 -13.01 -35.45 -23.96
N MET A 4 -12.26 -36.53 -23.70
CA MET A 4 -11.30 -36.55 -22.59
C MET A 4 -10.29 -35.40 -22.69
N GLU A 5 -9.94 -35.00 -23.92
CA GLU A 5 -9.06 -33.85 -24.20
C GLU A 5 -9.71 -32.50 -23.84
N GLU A 6 -10.99 -32.31 -24.14
CA GLU A 6 -11.73 -31.10 -23.75
C GLU A 6 -11.85 -30.98 -22.23
N THR A 7 -12.02 -32.11 -21.54
CA THR A 7 -12.10 -32.16 -20.08
C THR A 7 -10.75 -31.78 -19.45
N LEU A 8 -9.65 -32.34 -19.97
CA LEU A 8 -8.29 -32.02 -19.51
C LEU A 8 -7.90 -30.56 -19.79
N ALA A 9 -8.28 -30.02 -20.94
CA ALA A 9 -8.04 -28.62 -21.28
C ALA A 9 -8.80 -27.67 -20.34
N THR A 10 -10.03 -28.02 -19.98
CA THR A 10 -10.85 -27.25 -19.04
C THR A 10 -10.25 -27.24 -17.65
N TRP A 11 -9.83 -28.41 -17.15
CA TRP A 11 -9.18 -28.52 -15.84
C TRP A 11 -7.88 -27.72 -15.77
N ARG A 12 -7.03 -27.82 -16.80
CA ARG A 12 -5.78 -27.05 -16.87
C ARG A 12 -6.03 -25.53 -16.86
N LYS A 13 -7.08 -25.08 -17.51
CA LYS A 13 -7.50 -23.67 -17.51
C LYS A 13 -8.01 -23.23 -16.14
N GLU A 14 -8.75 -24.09 -15.45
CA GLU A 14 -9.23 -23.82 -14.08
C GLU A 14 -8.09 -23.76 -13.07
N GLU A 15 -7.14 -24.69 -13.12
CA GLU A 15 -5.94 -24.69 -12.28
C GLU A 15 -5.11 -23.43 -12.50
N PHE A 16 -4.89 -23.03 -13.76
CA PHE A 16 -4.16 -21.82 -14.09
C PHE A 16 -4.87 -20.56 -13.58
N ASN A 17 -6.19 -20.48 -13.73
CA ASN A 17 -6.99 -19.37 -13.20
C ASN A 17 -6.97 -19.32 -11.67
N GLN A 18 -6.97 -20.47 -10.99
CA GLN A 18 -6.82 -20.52 -9.54
C GLN A 18 -5.44 -20.03 -9.10
N ALA A 19 -4.38 -20.46 -9.78
CA ALA A 19 -3.01 -20.01 -9.51
C ALA A 19 -2.86 -18.49 -9.71
N LEU A 20 -3.42 -17.94 -10.79
CA LEU A 20 -3.45 -16.50 -11.03
C LEU A 20 -4.16 -15.74 -9.91
N LYS A 21 -5.36 -16.18 -9.52
CA LYS A 21 -6.10 -15.56 -8.41
C LYS A 21 -5.34 -15.61 -7.08
N MET A 22 -4.59 -16.68 -6.83
CA MET A 22 -3.75 -16.78 -5.64
C MET A 22 -2.58 -15.80 -5.69
N MET A 23 -1.95 -15.61 -6.85
CA MET A 23 -0.90 -14.61 -7.04
C MET A 23 -1.43 -13.18 -6.91
N GLU A 24 -2.57 -12.87 -7.50
CA GLU A 24 -3.23 -11.56 -7.36
C GLU A 24 -3.54 -11.24 -5.89
N LYS A 25 -4.11 -12.20 -5.15
CA LYS A 25 -4.34 -12.06 -3.71
C LYS A 25 -3.05 -11.89 -2.92
N ALA A 26 -2.00 -12.63 -3.27
CA ALA A 26 -0.70 -12.48 -2.61
C ALA A 26 -0.12 -11.08 -2.86
N ILE A 27 -0.26 -10.54 -4.07
CA ILE A 27 0.11 -9.17 -4.42
C ILE A 27 -0.75 -8.16 -3.64
N GLU A 28 -2.06 -8.36 -3.55
CA GLU A 28 -2.95 -7.52 -2.74
C GLU A 28 -2.58 -7.52 -1.25
N VAL A 29 -2.22 -8.68 -0.70
CA VAL A 29 -1.79 -8.83 0.70
C VAL A 29 -0.42 -8.18 0.92
N LEU A 30 0.50 -8.27 -0.03
CA LEU A 30 1.78 -7.55 0.00
C LEU A 30 1.56 -6.03 -0.18
N ASN A 31 0.56 -5.64 -0.96
CA ASN A 31 0.08 -4.27 -1.16
C ASN A 31 -0.88 -3.79 -0.08
N THR A 32 -1.13 -4.56 0.99
CA THR A 32 -1.55 -3.98 2.28
C THR A 32 -0.35 -3.22 2.86
N ASP A 33 0.05 -2.20 2.11
CA ASP A 33 1.00 -1.20 2.47
C ASP A 33 0.46 -0.60 3.77
N LYS A 34 1.19 -0.80 4.87
CA LYS A 34 0.78 -0.25 6.15
C LYS A 34 0.61 1.24 5.92
N ASP A 35 -0.63 1.71 6.01
CA ASP A 35 -0.91 3.13 5.77
C ASP A 35 -0.21 3.99 6.83
N ILE A 36 -0.24 3.51 8.07
CA ILE A 36 0.45 4.12 9.20
C ILE A 36 1.85 3.55 9.32
N VAL A 37 2.85 4.40 9.13
CA VAL A 37 4.27 4.05 9.15
C VAL A 37 5.07 4.97 10.06
N LYS A 38 6.28 4.53 10.42
CA LYS A 38 7.22 5.35 11.20
C LYS A 38 7.82 6.48 10.36
N GLN A 39 8.38 7.48 11.03
CA GLN A 39 9.01 8.65 10.39
C GLN A 39 9.97 8.32 9.24
N GLY A 40 10.90 7.39 9.45
CA GLY A 40 11.87 7.01 8.42
C GLY A 40 11.24 6.31 7.21
N GLU A 41 10.18 5.54 7.43
CA GLU A 41 9.44 4.85 6.37
C GLU A 41 8.55 5.82 5.59
N ALA A 42 7.91 6.77 6.28
CA ALA A 42 7.15 7.85 5.65
C ALA A 42 8.04 8.71 4.75
N ALA A 43 9.20 9.12 5.24
CA ALA A 43 10.16 9.91 4.46
C ALA A 43 10.62 9.16 3.20
N LYS A 44 10.90 7.85 3.32
CA LYS A 44 11.21 6.99 2.16
C LYS A 44 10.05 6.88 1.18
N HIS A 45 8.81 6.70 1.66
CA HIS A 45 7.63 6.58 0.82
C HIS A 45 7.42 7.81 -0.07
N PHE A 46 7.57 9.01 0.49
CA PHE A 46 7.45 10.27 -0.26
C PHE A 46 8.75 10.72 -0.95
N SER A 47 9.83 9.93 -0.86
CA SER A 47 11.15 10.25 -1.44
C SER A 47 11.70 11.61 -0.97
N ILE A 48 11.52 11.93 0.32
CA ILE A 48 11.99 13.17 0.95
C ILE A 48 12.92 12.89 2.13
N SER A 49 13.59 13.92 2.63
CA SER A 49 14.33 13.82 3.89
C SER A 49 13.37 13.80 5.10
N VAL A 50 13.83 13.24 6.22
CA VAL A 50 13.09 13.31 7.50
C VAL A 50 12.88 14.76 7.96
N ASN A 51 13.83 15.65 7.66
CA ASN A 51 13.69 17.07 7.99
C ASN A 51 12.57 17.71 7.19
N THR A 52 12.49 17.43 5.88
CA THR A 52 11.39 17.88 5.02
C THR A 52 10.04 17.36 5.53
N LEU A 53 9.98 16.11 6.00
CA LEU A 53 8.76 15.57 6.59
C LEU A 53 8.35 16.30 7.88
N LYS A 54 9.31 16.67 8.73
CA LYS A 54 9.05 17.50 9.92
C LYS A 54 8.58 18.91 9.53
N ASP A 55 9.17 19.49 8.50
CA ASP A 55 8.74 20.78 7.97
C ASP A 55 7.30 20.74 7.46
N TRP A 56 6.88 19.63 6.84
CA TRP A 56 5.48 19.42 6.45
C TRP A 56 4.55 19.41 7.66
N VAL A 57 4.93 18.74 8.75
CA VAL A 57 4.15 18.74 10.00
C VAL A 57 4.01 20.18 10.55
N LEU A 58 5.09 20.97 10.52
CA LEU A 58 5.04 22.38 10.91
C LEU A 58 4.10 23.22 10.02
N GLN A 59 3.93 22.82 8.75
CA GLN A 59 2.99 23.43 7.80
C GLN A 59 1.55 22.87 7.91
N GLY A 60 1.30 22.00 8.89
CA GLY A 60 -0.01 21.42 9.19
C GLY A 60 -0.26 20.05 8.55
N ALA A 61 0.78 19.32 8.13
CA ALA A 61 0.61 17.94 7.69
C ALA A 61 0.19 17.04 8.88
N PRO A 62 -0.68 16.05 8.64
CA PRO A 62 -1.18 15.18 9.70
C PRO A 62 -0.05 14.29 10.28
N GLU A 63 0.10 14.34 11.61
CA GLU A 63 0.98 13.47 12.39
C GLU A 63 0.18 12.80 13.51
N ILE A 64 0.40 11.50 13.70
CA ILE A 64 -0.15 10.75 14.84
C ILE A 64 0.97 10.66 15.87
N ARG A 65 0.75 11.24 17.05
CA ARG A 65 1.69 11.16 18.17
C ARG A 65 1.15 10.19 19.21
N LEU A 66 1.88 9.10 19.44
CA LEU A 66 1.55 8.16 20.52
C LEU A 66 1.88 8.77 21.88
N ASP A 67 1.29 8.23 22.95
CA ASP A 67 1.59 8.65 24.33
C ASP A 67 3.07 8.49 24.71
N SER A 68 3.78 7.59 24.03
CA SER A 68 5.23 7.39 24.14
C SER A 68 6.08 8.50 23.50
N GLY A 69 5.45 9.46 22.81
CA GLY A 69 6.13 10.50 22.04
C GLY A 69 6.62 10.06 20.66
N MET A 70 6.40 8.80 20.25
CA MET A 70 6.78 8.32 18.93
C MET A 70 5.84 8.87 17.83
N PRO A 71 6.37 9.53 16.78
CA PRO A 71 5.56 10.01 15.67
C PRO A 71 5.32 8.91 14.63
N LEU A 72 4.06 8.80 14.21
CA LEU A 72 3.58 7.95 13.13
C LEU A 72 2.87 8.80 12.08
N TYR A 73 2.86 8.31 10.85
CA TYR A 73 2.37 9.04 9.70
C TYR A 73 1.48 8.14 8.85
N SER A 74 0.27 8.60 8.53
CA SER A 74 -0.58 7.98 7.53
C SER A 74 -0.19 8.47 6.13
N LYS A 75 0.15 7.54 5.24
CA LYS A 75 0.48 7.83 3.84
C LYS A 75 -0.70 8.49 3.14
N LYS A 76 -1.91 7.97 3.36
CA LYS A 76 -3.15 8.54 2.80
C LYS A 76 -3.40 9.96 3.28
N ALA A 77 -3.35 10.21 4.59
CA ALA A 77 -3.65 11.53 5.13
C ALA A 77 -2.64 12.60 4.67
N ILE A 78 -1.35 12.25 4.59
CA ILE A 78 -0.34 13.17 4.04
C ILE A 78 -0.58 13.42 2.55
N THR A 79 -0.97 12.40 1.78
CA THR A 79 -1.27 12.55 0.36
C THR A 79 -2.46 13.50 0.14
N GLU A 80 -3.54 13.33 0.91
CA GLU A 80 -4.71 14.24 0.87
C GLU A 80 -4.32 15.67 1.23
N TRP A 81 -3.47 15.84 2.26
CA TRP A 81 -2.94 17.14 2.63
C TRP A 81 -2.10 17.77 1.51
N LEU A 82 -1.21 17.03 0.86
CA LEU A 82 -0.42 17.52 -0.27
C LEU A 82 -1.32 17.97 -1.43
N LEU A 83 -2.33 17.18 -1.78
CA LEU A 83 -3.31 17.53 -2.82
C LEU A 83 -4.09 18.80 -2.47
N SER A 84 -4.40 19.01 -1.18
CA SER A 84 -5.08 20.23 -0.73
C SER A 84 -4.25 21.51 -0.93
N LYS A 85 -2.91 21.39 -0.95
CA LYS A 85 -1.96 22.51 -1.11
C LYS A 85 -1.65 22.83 -2.57
N GLN A 86 -2.01 21.95 -3.50
CA GLN A 86 -1.78 22.13 -4.94
C GLN A 86 -2.84 23.03 -5.62
N LYS A 87 -3.80 23.56 -4.84
CA LYS A 87 -4.83 24.51 -5.31
C LYS A 87 -4.32 25.93 -5.41
#